data_AF-A0A6J6EQ02-F1
#
_entry.id   AF-A0A6J6EQ02-F1
#
_cell.length_a   1.000
_cell.length_b   1.000
_cell.length_c   1.000
_cell.angle_alpha   90.00
_cell.angle_beta   90.00
_cell.angle_gamma   90.00
#
_symmetry.space_group_name_H-M   'P 1'
#
loop_
_entity.id
_entity.type
_entity.pdbx_description
1 polymer ?
#
loop_
_entity_poly.entity_id
_entity_poly.type
_entity_poly.pdbx_seq_one_letter_code
_entity_poly.pdbx_strand_id
1 'polypeptide(L)'
;MDELSVMMSNPRDIETFVKTLNQYDSVITSAMHVMIVCQSYGIPCGLVTFKGFEENVHGTGIKYEDYALGAGVEVMNPQPIELDLTKANLDNLTRDIKVPEEKKQQVIGHVRQAVARFEK
;
A
#
# COMPACT_ATOMS: atom_id res chain seq x y z
N MET A 1 6.37 17.87 -4.71
CA MET A 1 5.44 16.90 -4.11
C MET A 1 4.16 17.02 -4.90
N ASP A 2 3.74 15.92 -5.52
CA ASP A 2 2.53 15.87 -6.31
C ASP A 2 1.45 15.16 -5.50
N GLU A 3 0.21 15.62 -5.63
CA GLU A 3 -0.95 14.99 -5.00
C GLU A 3 -1.71 14.16 -6.04
N LEU A 4 -1.92 12.88 -5.72
CA LEU A 4 -2.66 11.96 -6.57
C LEU A 4 -3.95 11.54 -5.88
N SER A 5 -5.08 11.73 -6.54
CA SER A 5 -6.36 11.24 -6.04
C SER A 5 -6.42 9.72 -6.12
N VAL A 6 -6.92 9.08 -5.05
CA VAL A 6 -7.20 7.64 -5.02
C VAL A 6 -8.58 7.28 -5.59
N MET A 7 -9.38 8.28 -5.98
CA MET A 7 -10.75 8.09 -6.43
C MET A 7 -10.80 7.65 -7.89
N MET A 8 -10.73 6.34 -8.10
CA MET A 8 -10.86 5.70 -9.42
C MET A 8 -11.45 4.30 -9.29
N SER A 9 -12.03 3.77 -10.37
CA SER A 9 -12.63 2.44 -10.38
C SER A 9 -12.50 1.69 -11.71
N ASN A 10 -12.14 2.36 -12.80
CA ASN A 10 -11.89 1.70 -14.08
C ASN A 10 -10.55 0.94 -14.03
N PRO A 11 -10.48 -0.30 -14.56
CA PRO A 11 -9.22 -1.04 -14.63
C PRO A 11 -8.05 -0.28 -15.28
N ARG A 12 -8.31 0.51 -16.34
CA ARG A 12 -7.29 1.32 -17.01
C ARG A 12 -6.81 2.48 -16.16
N ASP A 13 -7.71 3.07 -15.38
CA ASP A 13 -7.37 4.17 -14.46
C ASP A 13 -6.52 3.63 -13.30
N ILE A 14 -6.87 2.45 -12.77
CA ILE A 14 -6.08 1.75 -11.75
C ILE A 14 -4.69 1.41 -12.29
N GLU A 15 -4.59 0.87 -13.51
CA GLU A 15 -3.31 0.58 -14.15
C GLU A 15 -2.45 1.85 -14.32
N THR A 16 -3.07 2.93 -14.79
CA THR A 16 -2.41 4.23 -14.97
C THR A 16 -1.91 4.79 -13.63
N PHE A 17 -2.73 4.69 -12.59
CA PHE A 17 -2.36 5.11 -11.25
C PHE A 17 -1.18 4.31 -10.69
N VAL A 18 -1.21 2.97 -10.78
CA VAL A 18 -0.10 2.11 -10.35
C VAL A 18 1.19 2.43 -11.12
N LYS A 19 1.10 2.61 -12.44
CA LYS A 19 2.25 3.02 -13.27
C LYS A 19 2.80 4.37 -12.85
N THR A 20 1.92 5.31 -12.51
CA THR A 20 2.29 6.66 -12.05
C THR A 20 2.99 6.60 -10.70
N LEU A 21 2.48 5.82 -9.73
CA LEU A 21 3.15 5.61 -8.44
C LEU A 21 4.59 5.09 -8.60
N ASN A 22 4.81 4.19 -9.57
CA ASN A 22 6.12 3.59 -9.82
C ASN A 22 7.13 4.55 -10.48
N GLN A 23 6.75 5.82 -10.72
CA GLN A 23 7.65 6.87 -11.21
C GLN A 23 8.22 7.73 -10.06
N TYR A 24 7.68 7.62 -8.85
CA TYR A 24 8.12 8.40 -7.69
C TYR A 24 9.20 7.67 -6.90
N ASP A 25 10.12 8.45 -6.32
CA ASP A 25 11.14 7.93 -5.40
C ASP A 25 10.53 7.43 -4.09
N SER A 26 9.44 8.03 -3.63
CA SER A 26 8.71 7.62 -2.45
C SER A 26 7.25 8.09 -2.45
N VAL A 27 6.40 7.44 -1.66
CA VAL A 27 4.96 7.74 -1.55
C VAL A 27 4.55 7.91 -0.09
N ILE A 28 3.81 8.98 0.22
CA ILE A 28 3.11 9.16 1.49
C ILE A 28 1.61 8.97 1.25
N THR A 29 0.96 8.15 2.07
CA THR A 29 -0.46 7.84 1.90
C THR A 29 -1.17 7.59 3.22
N SER A 30 -2.45 7.94 3.28
CA SER A 30 -3.37 7.50 4.34
C SER A 30 -4.19 6.27 3.92
N ALA A 31 -4.07 5.82 2.67
CA ALA A 31 -4.82 4.72 2.12
C ALA A 31 -4.01 3.41 2.15
N MET A 32 -4.51 2.42 2.89
CA MET A 32 -3.90 1.09 2.98
C MET A 32 -3.68 0.45 1.60
N HIS A 33 -4.61 0.61 0.66
CA HIS A 33 -4.49 0.04 -0.68
C HIS A 33 -3.28 0.61 -1.44
N VAL A 34 -2.96 1.90 -1.26
CA VAL A 34 -1.77 2.51 -1.86
C VAL A 34 -0.49 1.95 -1.22
N MET A 35 -0.47 1.77 0.11
CA MET A 35 0.64 1.10 0.80
C MET A 35 0.86 -0.33 0.24
N ILE A 36 -0.20 -1.12 0.09
CA ILE A 36 -0.13 -2.48 -0.46
C ILE A 36 0.47 -2.48 -1.88
N VAL A 37 0.03 -1.54 -2.73
CA VAL A 37 0.60 -1.37 -4.08
C VAL A 37 2.09 -1.04 -3.99
N CYS A 38 2.47 -0.05 -3.18
CA CYS A 38 3.87 0.35 -3.04
C CYS A 38 4.75 -0.82 -2.60
N GLN A 39 4.33 -1.57 -1.58
CA GLN A 39 5.08 -2.76 -1.13
C GLN A 39 5.10 -3.89 -2.16
N SER A 40 4.04 -4.04 -2.96
CA SER A 40 3.99 -5.05 -4.03
C SER A 40 4.97 -4.74 -5.17
N TYR A 41 5.19 -3.47 -5.49
CA TYR A 41 6.11 -3.03 -6.54
C TYR A 41 7.52 -2.65 -6.01
N GLY A 42 7.68 -2.53 -4.70
CA GLY A 42 8.94 -2.14 -4.06
C GLY A 42 9.20 -0.63 -4.08
N ILE A 43 8.14 0.17 -4.03
CA ILE A 43 8.18 1.63 -3.94
C ILE A 43 8.26 2.01 -2.44
N PRO A 44 9.25 2.82 -2.01
CA PRO A 44 9.34 3.30 -0.64
C PRO A 44 8.06 4.03 -0.22
N CYS A 45 7.48 3.65 0.93
CA CYS A 45 6.17 4.14 1.33
C CYS A 45 6.08 4.49 2.81
N GLY A 46 5.43 5.61 3.12
CA GLY A 46 5.00 5.98 4.46
C GLY A 46 3.48 5.93 4.59
N LEU A 47 2.98 5.21 5.59
CA LEU A 47 1.56 5.15 5.93
C LEU A 47 1.27 6.13 7.08
N VAL A 48 0.38 7.08 6.85
CA VAL A 48 0.09 8.16 7.81
C VAL A 48 -1.39 8.25 8.16
N THR A 49 -1.66 8.83 9.32
CA THR A 49 -2.96 9.39 9.67
C THR A 49 -2.75 10.81 10.18
N PHE A 50 -3.81 11.60 10.34
CA PHE A 50 -3.69 12.96 10.84
C PHE A 50 -4.06 13.01 12.32
N LYS A 51 -3.33 13.83 13.10
CA LYS A 51 -3.63 14.07 14.51
C LYS A 51 -5.04 14.63 14.68
N GLY A 52 -5.80 14.06 15.60
CA GLY A 52 -7.22 14.36 15.82
C GLY A 52 -8.17 13.63 14.86
N PHE A 53 -7.66 12.80 13.96
CA PHE A 53 -8.42 12.00 13.00
C PHE A 53 -8.02 10.52 13.03
N GLU A 54 -7.34 10.07 14.08
CA GLU A 54 -6.87 8.69 14.24
C GLU A 54 -8.04 7.69 14.19
N GLU A 55 -9.19 8.06 14.74
CA GLU A 55 -10.40 7.22 14.79
C GLU A 55 -11.06 7.02 13.41
N ASN A 56 -10.72 7.84 12.40
CA ASN A 56 -11.20 7.67 11.03
C ASN A 56 -10.63 6.41 10.38
N VAL A 57 -9.54 5.86 10.92
CA VAL A 57 -9.04 4.55 10.54
C VAL A 57 -9.84 3.50 11.31
N HIS A 58 -10.97 3.09 10.73
CA HIS A 58 -11.83 2.08 11.36
C HIS A 58 -11.07 0.78 11.68
N GLY A 59 -11.32 0.25 12.88
CA GLY A 59 -10.83 -1.03 13.39
C GLY A 59 -9.74 -0.91 14.45
N THR A 60 -9.28 -2.05 14.96
CA THR A 60 -8.20 -2.14 15.99
C THR A 60 -6.79 -2.09 15.40
N GLY A 61 -6.66 -1.80 14.09
CA GLY A 61 -5.42 -1.99 13.34
C GLY A 61 -5.21 -3.42 12.81
N ILE A 62 -6.08 -4.37 13.18
CA ILE A 62 -5.97 -5.79 12.78
C ILE A 62 -5.80 -6.00 11.27
N LYS A 63 -6.40 -5.16 10.43
CA LYS A 63 -6.23 -5.22 8.97
C LYS A 63 -4.77 -5.09 8.53
N TYR A 64 -3.97 -4.26 9.20
CA TYR A 64 -2.55 -4.07 8.89
C TYR A 64 -1.75 -5.31 9.28
N GLU A 65 -2.08 -5.93 10.41
CA GLU A 65 -1.48 -7.18 10.88
C GLU A 65 -1.83 -8.36 9.97
N ASP A 66 -3.13 -8.52 9.64
CA ASP A 66 -3.62 -9.56 8.73
C ASP A 66 -2.95 -9.46 7.36
N TYR A 67 -2.85 -8.24 6.82
CA TYR A 67 -2.11 -8.01 5.58
C TYR A 67 -0.64 -8.38 5.73
N ALA A 68 0.05 -7.88 6.76
CA ALA A 68 1.48 -8.09 6.92
C ALA A 68 1.82 -9.58 7.05
N LEU A 69 1.07 -10.30 7.88
CA LEU A 69 1.16 -11.76 8.02
C LEU A 69 0.85 -12.48 6.70
N GLY A 70 -0.24 -12.08 6.05
CA GLY A 70 -0.69 -12.66 4.78
C GLY A 70 0.29 -12.44 3.64
N ALA A 71 0.97 -11.30 3.59
CA ALA A 71 1.94 -10.92 2.57
C ALA A 71 3.39 -11.26 2.93
N GLY A 72 3.66 -11.71 4.17
CA GLY A 72 5.00 -12.06 4.63
C GLY A 72 5.92 -10.85 4.76
N VAL A 73 5.39 -9.73 5.22
CA VAL A 73 6.12 -8.47 5.43
C VAL A 73 5.98 -8.01 6.88
N GLU A 74 6.81 -7.06 7.29
CA GLU A 74 6.69 -6.46 8.62
C GLU A 74 5.43 -5.59 8.75
N VAL A 75 4.89 -5.49 9.97
CA VAL A 75 3.71 -4.67 10.25
C VAL A 75 4.07 -3.18 10.15
N MET A 76 3.29 -2.44 9.36
CA MET A 76 3.34 -0.98 9.26
C MET A 76 1.98 -0.41 9.64
N ASN A 77 1.92 0.26 10.79
CA ASN A 77 0.74 0.98 11.25
C ASN A 77 0.79 2.46 10.80
N PRO A 78 -0.36 3.13 10.58
CA PRO A 78 -0.39 4.55 10.27
C PRO A 78 0.26 5.39 11.37
N GLN A 79 1.17 6.28 10.99
CA GLN A 79 1.79 7.23 11.91
C GLN A 79 1.00 8.55 11.96
N PRO A 80 0.58 9.05 13.14
CA PRO A 80 -0.09 10.33 13.25
C PRO A 80 0.86 11.51 12.94
N ILE A 81 0.48 12.34 11.98
CA ILE A 81 1.20 13.56 11.59
C ILE A 81 0.32 14.81 11.73
N GLU A 82 0.96 15.97 11.76
CA GLU A 82 0.24 17.25 11.69
C GLU A 82 -0.39 17.46 10.31
N LEU A 83 -1.46 18.25 10.24
CA LEU A 83 -2.12 18.61 8.97
C LEU A 83 -1.21 19.47 8.06
N ASP A 84 -0.34 20.28 8.65
CA ASP A 84 0.59 21.12 7.91
C ASP A 84 1.82 20.30 7.48
N LEU A 85 1.71 19.66 6.31
CA LEU A 85 2.76 18.83 5.72
C LEU A 85 4.05 19.60 5.42
N THR A 86 4.00 20.93 5.30
CA THR A 86 5.20 21.75 5.04
C THR A 86 6.17 21.77 6.21
N LYS A 87 5.70 21.39 7.41
CA LYS A 87 6.49 21.32 8.63
C LYS A 87 6.93 19.90 8.99
N ALA A 88 6.46 18.90 8.27
CA ALA A 88 6.79 17.51 8.51
C ALA A 88 8.03 17.09 7.70
N ASN A 89 8.95 16.36 8.33
CA ASN A 89 9.98 15.65 7.59
C ASN A 89 9.39 14.32 7.08
N LEU A 90 8.88 14.36 5.85
CA LEU A 90 8.18 13.23 5.23
C LEU A 90 9.12 12.08 4.87
N ASP A 91 10.40 12.37 4.58
CA ASP A 91 11.38 11.35 4.18
C ASP A 91 11.57 10.32 5.31
N ASN A 92 11.58 10.78 6.56
CA ASN A 92 11.70 9.93 7.75
C ASN A 92 10.49 9.02 8.01
N LEU A 93 9.37 9.22 7.31
CA LEU A 93 8.16 8.41 7.47
C LEU A 93 8.15 7.21 6.51
N THR A 94 9.01 7.21 5.50
CA THR A 94 9.04 6.18 4.46
C THR A 94 9.83 4.96 4.91
N ARG A 95 9.41 3.76 4.47
CA ARG A 95 10.12 2.51 4.71
C ARG A 95 10.17 1.69 3.43
N ASP A 96 11.29 1.00 3.24
CA ASP A 96 11.55 0.11 2.10
C ASP A 96 11.01 -1.31 2.36
N ILE A 97 9.70 -1.42 2.56
CA ILE A 97 9.04 -2.72 2.73
C ILE A 97 8.65 -3.26 1.36
N LYS A 98 9.04 -4.50 1.06
CA LYS A 98 8.70 -5.16 -0.20
C LYS A 98 8.13 -6.55 0.04
N VAL A 99 7.02 -6.86 -0.63
CA VAL A 99 6.45 -8.21 -0.65
C VAL A 99 7.47 -9.15 -1.33
N PRO A 100 7.87 -10.25 -0.66
CA PRO A 100 8.83 -11.21 -1.22
C PRO A 100 8.36 -11.79 -2.56
N GLU A 101 9.28 -11.97 -3.50
CA GLU A 101 8.93 -12.51 -4.82
C GLU A 101 8.37 -13.93 -4.74
N GLU A 102 8.92 -14.76 -3.85
CA GLU A 102 8.39 -16.10 -3.56
C GLU A 102 6.91 -16.07 -3.17
N LYS A 103 6.51 -15.07 -2.37
CA LYS A 103 5.12 -14.92 -1.94
C LYS A 103 4.19 -14.57 -3.11
N LYS A 104 4.65 -13.72 -4.03
CA LYS A 104 3.90 -13.39 -5.25
C LYS A 104 3.77 -14.62 -6.16
N GLN A 105 4.84 -15.38 -6.32
CA GLN A 105 4.82 -16.62 -7.11
C GLN A 105 3.87 -17.67 -6.49
N GLN A 106 3.82 -17.77 -5.16
CA GLN A 106 2.84 -18.61 -4.47
C GLN A 106 1.40 -18.24 -4.85
N VAL A 107 1.05 -16.95 -4.80
CA VAL A 107 -0.29 -16.46 -5.18
C VAL A 107 -0.59 -16.76 -6.65
N ILE A 108 0.35 -16.46 -7.56
CA ILE A 108 0.19 -16.76 -8.99
C ILE A 108 -0.03 -18.26 -9.21
N GLY A 109 0.72 -19.11 -8.52
CA GLY A 109 0.58 -20.56 -8.57
C GLY A 109 -0.82 -21.03 -8.15
N HIS A 110 -1.34 -20.50 -7.03
CA HIS A 110 -2.70 -20.82 -6.58
C HIS A 110 -3.79 -20.35 -7.54
N VAL A 111 -3.65 -19.15 -8.12
CA VAL A 111 -4.60 -18.64 -9.12
C VAL A 111 -4.58 -19.52 -10.38
N ARG A 112 -3.40 -19.86 -10.90
CA ARG A 112 -3.26 -20.77 -12.06
C ARG A 112 -3.90 -22.13 -11.78
N GLN A 113 -3.64 -22.71 -10.60
CA GLN A 113 -4.23 -23.99 -10.20
C GLN A 113 -5.77 -23.91 -10.10
N ALA A 114 -6.31 -22.78 -9.63
CA ALA A 114 -7.75 -22.57 -9.54
C ALA A 114 -8.40 -22.45 -10.93
N VAL A 115 -7.81 -21.67 -11.85
CA VAL A 115 -8.32 -21.47 -13.21
C VAL A 115 -8.25 -22.76 -14.03
N ALA A 116 -7.17 -23.54 -13.93
CA ALA A 116 -6.99 -24.80 -14.65
C ALA A 116 -8.09 -25.85 -14.36
N ARG A 117 -8.86 -25.71 -13.28
CA ARG A 117 -10.02 -26.57 -12.98
C ARG A 117 -11.22 -26.31 -13.89
N PHE A 118 -11.25 -25.18 -14.58
CA PHE A 118 -12.38 -24.71 -15.40
C PHE A 118 -12.05 -24.63 -16.89
N GLU A 119 -10.77 -24.70 -17.26
CA GLU A 119 -10.33 -24.87 -18.65
C GLU A 119 -10.56 -26.34 -19.04
N LYS A 120 -11.68 -26.61 -19.72
CA LYS A 120 -11.99 -27.90 -20.35
C LYS A 120 -11.45 -27.94 -21.78
#